data_AF-V4XRD3-F1
#
_entry.id   AF-V4XRD3-F1
#
_cell.length_a   1.000
_cell.length_b   1.000
_cell.length_c   1.000
_cell.angle_alpha   90.00
_cell.angle_beta   90.00
_cell.angle_gamma   90.00
#
_symmetry.space_group_name_H-M   'P 1'
#
loop_
_entity.id
_entity.type
_entity.pdbx_description
1 polymer ?
#
loop_
_entity_poly.entity_id
_entity_poly.type
_entity_poly.pdbx_seq_one_letter_code
_entity_poly.pdbx_strand_id
1 'polypeptide(L)' 'MSGDDTQTRAAEGRDDEADGGEWRFGLDDVGPDGVTEDTATPASEPIEPGSIDAEHAVFVVLGVAITIGVLLFGF' A
#
# COMPACT_ATOMS: atom_id res chain seq x y z
N MET A 1 22.38 -23.69 -18.18
CA MET A 1 21.42 -23.31 -17.11
C MET A 1 22.28 -22.66 -16.03
N SER A 2 22.58 -21.35 -16.04
CA SER A 2 21.72 -20.15 -16.06
C SER A 2 20.80 -20.09 -14.85
N GLY A 3 21.08 -19.20 -13.89
CA GLY A 3 20.13 -18.96 -12.79
C GLY A 3 20.49 -18.03 -11.62
N ASP A 4 21.75 -17.76 -11.27
CA ASP A 4 22.03 -17.24 -9.89
C ASP A 4 22.79 -15.89 -9.76
N ASP A 5 23.11 -15.18 -10.84
CA ASP A 5 23.95 -13.96 -10.76
C ASP A 5 23.18 -12.63 -10.83
N THR A 6 21.84 -12.65 -10.81
CA THR A 6 21.03 -11.46 -11.12
C THR A 6 20.46 -10.70 -9.92
N GLN A 7 20.55 -11.21 -8.69
CA GLN A 7 19.95 -10.53 -7.52
C GLN A 7 20.89 -9.59 -6.76
N THR A 8 22.22 -9.71 -6.91
CA THR A 8 23.17 -8.93 -6.09
C THR A 8 23.48 -7.54 -6.64
N ARG A 9 23.28 -7.28 -7.95
CA ARG A 9 23.67 -6.00 -8.55
C ARG A 9 22.72 -4.82 -8.27
N ALA A 10 21.53 -5.07 -7.73
CA ALA A 10 20.54 -4.01 -7.50
C ALA A 10 20.88 -3.11 -6.29
N ALA A 11 21.81 -3.54 -5.42
CA ALA A 11 22.14 -2.86 -4.16
C ALA A 11 23.58 -2.30 -4.10
N GLU A 12 24.39 -2.45 -5.15
CA GLU A 12 25.76 -1.93 -5.20
C GLU A 12 25.86 -0.79 -6.21
N GLY A 13 25.59 0.43 -5.76
CA GLY A 13 25.85 1.64 -6.56
C GLY A 13 24.84 2.76 -6.39
N ARG A 14 24.58 3.21 -5.16
CA ARG A 14 23.93 4.50 -4.93
C ARG A 14 24.38 5.18 -3.65
N ASP A 15 25.69 5.17 -3.42
CA ASP A 15 26.33 6.28 -2.73
C ASP A 15 26.44 7.41 -3.77
N ASP A 16 25.60 8.45 -3.64
CA ASP A 16 25.87 9.84 -4.03
C ASP A 16 24.55 10.64 -4.11
N GLU A 17 24.33 11.43 -3.06
CA GLU A 17 24.00 12.85 -3.19
C GLU A 17 22.79 13.25 -4.07
N ALA A 18 21.55 12.97 -3.63
CA ALA A 18 20.39 13.75 -4.07
C ALA A 18 19.26 13.75 -3.04
N ASP A 19 19.21 14.84 -2.28
CA ASP A 19 18.06 15.36 -1.56
C ASP A 19 16.69 14.96 -2.14
N GLY A 20 15.83 14.40 -1.28
CA GLY A 20 14.45 14.88 -1.14
C GLY A 20 13.52 14.83 -2.36
N GLY A 21 13.70 13.89 -3.27
CA GLY A 21 12.70 13.60 -4.30
C GLY A 21 11.58 12.73 -3.74
N GLU A 22 10.38 13.30 -3.58
CA GLU A 22 9.08 12.69 -3.24
C GLU A 22 8.90 11.96 -1.89
N TRP A 23 9.89 11.25 -1.34
CA TRP A 23 9.71 10.46 -0.11
C TRP A 23 10.47 11.05 1.08
N ARG A 24 9.82 11.05 2.25
CA ARG A 24 10.36 11.58 3.50
C ARG A 24 11.50 10.74 4.08
N PHE A 25 11.62 9.47 3.71
CA PHE A 25 12.61 8.52 4.23
C PHE A 25 13.22 7.71 3.09
N GLY A 26 14.54 7.50 3.12
CA GLY A 26 15.25 6.55 2.26
C GLY A 26 15.00 5.10 2.67
N LEU A 27 15.32 4.16 1.77
CA LEU A 27 15.15 2.73 2.04
C LEU A 27 16.07 2.25 3.18
N ASP A 28 17.26 2.84 3.28
CA ASP A 28 18.26 2.57 4.31
C ASP A 28 17.93 3.26 5.65
N ASP A 29 17.04 4.25 5.64
CA ASP A 29 16.56 4.94 6.84
C ASP A 29 15.48 4.13 7.60
N VAL A 30 14.96 3.05 6.99
CA VAL A 30 13.94 2.17 7.57
C VAL A 30 14.50 0.75 7.73
N GLY A 31 14.60 0.27 8.97
CA GLY A 31 14.98 -1.12 9.25
C GLY A 31 13.86 -2.12 8.89
N PRO A 32 14.11 -3.44 9.00
CA PRO A 32 13.07 -4.45 8.79
C PRO A 32 11.85 -4.28 9.72
N ASP A 33 12.04 -3.55 10.83
CA ASP A 33 11.01 -3.18 11.80
C ASP A 33 10.39 -1.79 11.57
N GLY A 34 10.80 -1.06 10.51
CA GLY A 34 10.31 0.28 10.17
C GLY A 34 10.77 1.41 11.11
N VAL A 35 10.35 2.65 10.85
CA VAL A 35 10.56 3.79 11.77
C VAL A 35 9.74 3.55 13.04
N THR A 36 10.41 3.24 14.15
CA THR A 36 9.77 3.00 15.45
C THR A 36 9.62 4.27 16.29
N GLU A 37 10.15 5.41 15.81
CA GLU A 37 9.81 6.72 16.37
C GLU A 37 8.31 6.96 16.14
N ASP A 38 7.62 7.24 17.24
CA ASP A 38 6.18 7.32 17.49
C ASP A 38 5.41 8.24 16.50
N THR A 39 5.35 7.89 15.21
CA THR A 39 4.95 8.84 14.14
C THR A 39 3.80 8.41 13.25
N ALA A 40 3.16 7.25 13.42
CA ALA A 40 1.93 6.98 12.67
C ALA A 40 1.03 5.86 13.18
N THR A 41 1.55 4.83 13.86
CA THR A 41 0.74 3.67 14.25
C THR A 41 0.47 3.74 15.74
N PRO A 42 -0.74 4.12 16.18
CA PRO A 42 -1.07 4.08 17.58
C PRO A 42 -0.98 2.63 18.05
N ALA A 43 -0.24 2.37 19.14
CA ALA A 43 -0.05 1.02 19.69
C ALA A 43 -1.38 0.34 20.10
N SER A 44 -2.46 1.11 20.19
CA SER A 44 -3.76 0.69 20.71
C SER A 44 -4.91 0.78 19.70
N GLU A 45 -4.74 1.46 18.56
CA GLU A 45 -5.81 1.55 17.56
C GLU A 45 -5.65 0.43 16.53
N PRO A 46 -6.71 -0.36 16.27
CA PRO A 46 -6.69 -1.33 15.19
C PRO A 46 -6.38 -0.64 13.86
N ILE A 47 -5.42 -1.19 13.11
CA ILE A 47 -5.19 -0.83 11.70
C ILE A 47 -6.29 -1.39 10.78
N GLU A 48 -7.20 -2.19 11.34
CA GLU A 48 -8.31 -2.80 10.62
C GLU A 48 -9.39 -1.77 10.32
N PRO A 49 -10.05 -1.86 9.15
CA PRO A 49 -11.22 -1.04 8.88
C PRO A 49 -12.28 -1.35 9.95
N GLY A 50 -12.83 -0.30 10.56
CA GLY A 50 -13.91 -0.43 11.51
C GLY A 50 -15.16 -1.08 10.91
N SER A 51 -16.15 -1.37 11.75
CA SER A 51 -17.44 -1.87 11.28
C SER A 51 -18.09 -0.89 10.30
N ILE A 52 -18.64 -1.41 9.21
CA ILE A 52 -19.40 -0.62 8.25
C ILE A 52 -20.77 -0.24 8.82
N ASP A 53 -21.16 1.02 8.71
CA ASP A 53 -22.54 1.43 9.00
C ASP A 53 -23.52 0.95 7.93
N ALA A 54 -24.78 0.76 8.32
CA ALA A 54 -25.82 0.25 7.42
C ALA A 54 -26.04 1.17 6.20
N GLU A 55 -25.98 2.49 6.40
CA GLU A 55 -26.13 3.51 5.37
C GLU A 55 -25.05 3.38 4.29
N HIS A 56 -23.80 3.18 4.71
CA HIS A 56 -22.66 3.00 3.80
C HIS A 56 -22.77 1.68 3.03
N ALA A 57 -23.20 0.60 3.69
CA ALA A 57 -23.40 -0.70 3.05
C ALA A 57 -24.45 -0.64 1.93
N VAL A 58 -25.51 0.16 2.08
CA VAL A 58 -26.55 0.35 1.04
C VAL A 58 -25.94 0.92 -0.25
N PHE A 59 -25.03 1.88 -0.16
CA PHE A 59 -24.39 2.45 -1.36
C PHE A 59 -23.53 1.44 -2.11
N VAL A 60 -22.81 0.58 -1.39
CA VAL A 60 -22.02 -0.51 -2.01
C VAL A 60 -22.93 -1.48 -2.73
N VAL A 61 -24.00 -1.95 -2.06
CA VAL A 61 -24.98 -2.87 -2.65
C VAL A 61 -25.65 -2.25 -3.88
N LEU A 62 -26.01 -0.97 -3.83
CA LEU A 62 -26.61 -0.25 -4.94
C LEU A 62 -25.64 -0.18 -6.15
N GLY A 63 -24.37 0.15 -5.93
CA GLY A 63 -23.37 0.18 -6.99
C GLY A 63 -23.15 -1.18 -7.65
N VAL A 64 -23.10 -2.25 -6.85
CA VAL A 64 -23.01 -3.63 -7.35
C VAL A 64 -24.25 -3.99 -8.17
N ALA A 65 -25.45 -3.68 -7.67
CA ALA A 65 -26.71 -3.95 -8.37
C ALA A 65 -26.78 -3.23 -9.72
N ILE A 66 -26.40 -1.95 -9.78
CA ILE A 66 -26.34 -1.18 -11.03
C ILE A 66 -25.34 -1.82 -12.00
N THR A 67 -24.14 -2.15 -11.53
CA THR A 67 -23.09 -2.77 -12.37
C THR A 67 -23.58 -4.08 -12.99
N ILE A 68 -24.20 -4.95 -12.18
CA ILE A 68 -24.79 -6.20 -12.66
C ILE A 68 -25.92 -5.91 -13.66
N GLY A 69 -26.79 -4.94 -13.37
CA GLY A 69 -27.87 -4.54 -14.29
C GLY A 69 -27.33 -4.09 -15.65
N VAL A 70 -26.29 -3.27 -15.67
CA VAL A 70 -25.63 -2.84 -16.91
C VAL A 70 -25.04 -4.04 -17.66
N LEU A 71 -24.36 -4.96 -16.98
CA LEU A 71 -23.77 -6.15 -17.61
C LEU A 71 -24.81 -7.07 -18.24
N LEU A 72 -25.97 -7.24 -17.59
CA LEU A 72 -27.01 -8.16 -18.05
C LEU A 72 -27.93 -7.56 -19.13
N PHE A 73 -28.13 -6.24 -19.13
CA PHE A 73 -29.15 -5.59 -19.96
C PHE A 73 -28.62 -4.46 -20.86
N GLY A 74 -27.32 -4.17 -20.84
CA GLY A 74 -26.71 -3.01 -21.50
C GLY A 74 -26.10 -3.26 -22.89
N PHE A 75 -26.42 -4.36 -23.56
CA PHE A 75 -25.94 -4.69 -24.92
C PHE A 75 -27.09 -4.80 -25.93
#